data_AF-A0A7S0MLD9-F1
#
_entry.id   AF-A0A7S0MLD9-F1
#
_cell.length_a   1.000
_cell.length_b   1.000
_cell.length_c   1.000
_cell.angle_alpha   90.00
_cell.angle_beta   90.00
_cell.angle_gamma   90.00
#
_symmetry.space_group_name_H-M   'P 1'
#
loop_
_entity.id
_entity.type
_entity.pdbx_description
1 polymer ?
#
loop_
_entity_poly.entity_id
_entity_poly.type
_entity_poly.pdbx_seq_one_letter_code
_entity_poly.pdbx_strand_id
1 'polypeptide(L)'
;SAMAATLLQSAITLQAVGAQILQASCPLFKMVQTRLVCAAWRQGRLSLGQPETLSDYPSRPDRPVLVEAKGMKHDGTVTVEVEMLHALAHIELGAMDNYWDTIVRFDTKQYQLPKSFYDDFVSVVDDEAKH
;
A
#
# COMPACT_ATOMS: atom_id res chain seq x y z
N SER A 1 8.61 -14.05 -35.97
CA SER A 1 7.23 -14.28 -35.47
C SER A 1 6.91 -13.18 -34.48
N ALA A 2 6.00 -12.25 -34.84
CA ALA A 2 5.59 -11.13 -33.99
C ALA A 2 4.96 -11.59 -32.66
N MET A 3 4.43 -12.81 -32.61
CA MET A 3 3.89 -13.44 -31.39
C MET A 3 4.93 -13.73 -30.30
N ALA A 4 6.20 -13.93 -30.65
CA ALA A 4 7.26 -14.16 -29.65
C ALA A 4 7.69 -12.85 -28.95
N ALA A 5 7.45 -11.70 -29.58
CA ALA A 5 7.65 -10.38 -28.99
C ALA A 5 6.42 -9.91 -28.18
N THR A 6 5.24 -10.44 -28.45
CA THR A 6 4.00 -10.19 -27.68
C THR A 6 3.97 -10.89 -26.32
N LEU A 7 4.88 -11.87 -26.09
CA LEU A 7 4.99 -12.63 -24.84
C LEU A 7 6.14 -12.16 -23.93
N LEU A 8 6.88 -11.11 -24.33
CA LEU A 8 7.91 -10.50 -23.50
C LEU A 8 7.27 -9.48 -22.56
N GLN A 9 7.28 -9.82 -21.26
CA GLN A 9 7.09 -8.90 -20.14
C GLN A 9 5.81 -8.04 -20.22
N SER A 10 4.72 -8.51 -19.59
CA SER A 10 3.87 -7.53 -18.91
C SER A 10 4.77 -6.83 -17.90
N ALA A 11 5.25 -5.62 -18.21
CA ALA A 11 6.02 -4.83 -17.27
C ALA A 11 5.19 -4.74 -15.98
N ILE A 12 5.80 -5.07 -14.85
CA ILE A 12 5.12 -4.98 -13.56
C ILE A 12 4.83 -3.50 -13.32
N THR A 13 3.55 -3.17 -13.11
CA THR A 13 3.13 -1.77 -12.95
C THR A 13 3.01 -1.43 -11.47
N LEU A 14 3.22 -0.15 -11.15
CA LEU A 14 3.06 0.35 -9.78
C LEU A 14 1.64 0.09 -9.22
N GLN A 15 0.61 0.28 -10.06
CA GLN A 15 -0.78 0.05 -9.70
C GLN A 15 -1.09 -1.43 -9.44
N ALA A 16 -0.53 -2.35 -10.25
CA ALA A 16 -0.78 -3.78 -10.05
C ALA A 16 -0.17 -4.28 -8.73
N VAL A 17 1.08 -3.90 -8.42
CA VAL A 17 1.70 -4.27 -7.14
C VAL A 17 1.05 -3.57 -5.95
N GLY A 18 0.62 -2.31 -6.11
CA GLY A 18 -0.15 -1.60 -5.08
C GLY A 18 -1.46 -2.31 -4.76
N ALA A 19 -2.19 -2.78 -5.76
CA ALA A 19 -3.42 -3.55 -5.55
C ALA A 19 -3.17 -4.86 -4.79
N GLN A 20 -2.07 -5.57 -5.10
CA GLN A 20 -1.67 -6.78 -4.37
C GLN A 20 -1.31 -6.49 -2.90
N ILE A 21 -0.62 -5.38 -2.63
CA ILE A 21 -0.31 -4.94 -1.26
C ILE A 21 -1.61 -4.66 -0.49
N LEU A 22 -2.57 -3.96 -1.10
CA LEU A 22 -3.86 -3.66 -0.48
C LEU A 22 -4.68 -4.91 -0.18
N GLN A 23 -4.57 -5.96 -0.98
CA GLN A 23 -5.27 -7.25 -0.79
C GLN A 23 -4.59 -8.16 0.25
N ALA A 24 -3.35 -7.88 0.66
CA ALA A 24 -2.70 -8.67 1.70
C ALA A 24 -3.30 -8.35 3.07
N SER A 25 -3.56 -9.35 3.91
CA SER A 25 -4.06 -9.12 5.28
C SER A 25 -2.92 -8.98 6.31
N CYS A 26 -1.72 -9.46 6.00
CA CYS A 26 -0.58 -9.46 6.92
C CYS A 26 0.16 -8.09 6.91
N PRO A 27 0.18 -7.34 8.02
CA PRO A 27 0.84 -6.02 8.07
C PRO A 27 2.34 -6.07 7.75
N LEU A 28 3.07 -7.05 8.32
CA LEU A 28 4.50 -7.24 8.04
C LEU A 28 4.77 -7.46 6.55
N PHE A 29 3.92 -8.26 5.88
CA PHE A 29 4.04 -8.48 4.45
C PHE A 29 3.81 -7.18 3.67
N LYS A 30 2.77 -6.41 4.02
CA LYS A 30 2.51 -5.11 3.38
C LYS A 30 3.72 -4.20 3.50
N MET A 31 4.28 -4.02 4.70
CA MET A 31 5.43 -3.16 4.93
C MET A 31 6.64 -3.60 4.09
N VAL A 32 7.03 -4.88 4.16
CA VAL A 32 8.18 -5.39 3.41
C VAL A 32 7.98 -5.19 1.90
N GLN A 33 6.80 -5.52 1.38
CA GLN A 33 6.50 -5.32 -0.04
C GLN A 33 6.49 -3.85 -0.44
N THR A 34 5.89 -2.97 0.36
CA THR A 34 5.91 -1.52 0.14
C THR A 34 7.34 -1.03 -0.02
N ARG A 35 8.23 -1.36 0.93
CA ARG A 35 9.64 -0.94 0.91
C ARG A 35 10.37 -1.43 -0.35
N LEU A 36 10.14 -2.68 -0.75
CA LEU A 36 10.75 -3.27 -1.95
C LEU A 36 10.24 -2.61 -3.24
N VAL A 37 8.93 -2.38 -3.33
CA VAL A 37 8.28 -1.75 -4.48
C VAL A 37 8.72 -0.29 -4.61
N CYS A 38 8.78 0.47 -3.51
CA CYS A 38 9.25 1.85 -3.54
C CYS A 38 10.71 1.96 -3.98
N ALA A 39 11.56 1.03 -3.54
CA ALA A 39 12.93 0.93 -4.03
C ALA A 39 12.99 0.61 -5.54
N ALA A 40 12.17 -0.34 -6.01
CA ALA A 40 12.10 -0.72 -7.42
C ALA A 40 11.58 0.44 -8.30
N TRP A 41 10.58 1.19 -7.82
CA TRP A 41 10.05 2.38 -8.48
C TRP A 41 11.13 3.46 -8.68
N ARG A 42 11.87 3.79 -7.61
CA ARG A 42 12.98 4.78 -7.68
C ARG A 42 14.09 4.35 -8.63
N GLN A 43 14.27 3.05 -8.82
CA GLN A 43 15.24 2.48 -9.78
C GLN A 43 14.70 2.39 -11.20
N GLY A 44 13.47 2.85 -11.47
CA GLY A 44 12.84 2.79 -12.78
C GLY A 44 12.48 1.38 -13.24
N ARG A 45 12.36 0.42 -12.32
CA ARG A 45 12.04 -0.99 -12.63
C ARG A 45 10.55 -1.27 -12.78
N LEU A 46 9.72 -0.27 -12.46
CA LEU A 46 8.26 -0.35 -12.54
C LEU A 46 7.77 0.74 -13.48
N SER A 47 6.77 0.41 -14.28
CA SER A 47 6.05 1.37 -15.11
C SER A 47 4.75 1.79 -14.43
N LEU A 48 4.14 2.87 -14.92
CA LEU A 48 2.74 3.15 -14.61
C LEU A 48 1.85 2.21 -15.43
N GLY A 49 0.69 1.88 -14.90
CA GLY A 49 -0.24 0.97 -15.54
C GLY A 49 -1.68 1.22 -15.14
N GLN A 50 -2.50 0.20 -15.40
CA GLN A 50 -3.91 0.21 -15.04
C GLN A 50 -4.11 -0.49 -13.70
N PRO A 51 -5.11 -0.06 -12.92
CA PRO A 51 -5.48 -0.75 -11.71
C PRO A 51 -6.02 -2.13 -12.08
N GLU A 52 -5.56 -3.14 -11.36
CA GLU A 52 -6.30 -4.41 -11.31
C GLU A 52 -7.65 -4.18 -10.62
N THR A 53 -8.56 -5.15 -10.73
CA THR A 53 -9.80 -5.11 -9.93
C THR A 53 -9.45 -5.00 -8.46
N LEU A 54 -9.82 -3.87 -7.85
CA LEU A 54 -9.57 -3.58 -6.44
C LEU A 54 -10.87 -3.76 -5.65
N SER A 55 -10.74 -4.33 -4.45
CA SER A 55 -11.82 -4.33 -3.47
C SER A 55 -12.20 -2.91 -3.06
N ASP A 56 -13.39 -2.72 -2.51
CA ASP A 56 -13.81 -1.42 -1.97
C ASP A 56 -12.90 -0.98 -0.82
N TYR A 57 -12.33 -1.94 -0.08
CA TYR A 57 -11.48 -1.66 1.08
C TYR A 57 -10.20 -2.51 1.08
N PRO A 58 -9.08 -1.96 1.61
CA PRO A 58 -7.87 -2.72 1.89
C PRO A 58 -8.17 -3.88 2.84
N SER A 59 -7.53 -5.02 2.60
CA SER A 59 -7.60 -6.17 3.49
C SER A 59 -6.95 -5.87 4.83
N ARG A 60 -7.57 -6.37 5.90
CA ARG A 60 -7.12 -6.24 7.29
C ARG A 60 -6.87 -7.63 7.88
N PRO A 61 -5.96 -7.76 8.86
CA PRO A 61 -5.84 -9.00 9.63
C PRO A 61 -7.10 -9.24 10.47
N ASP A 62 -7.34 -10.49 10.87
CA ASP A 62 -8.47 -10.86 11.73
C ASP A 62 -8.43 -10.17 13.12
N ARG A 63 -7.24 -9.69 13.52
CA ARG A 63 -7.01 -8.99 14.78
C ARG A 63 -6.08 -7.78 14.60
N PRO A 64 -6.28 -6.72 15.40
CA PRO A 64 -7.37 -6.53 16.35
C PRO A 64 -8.72 -6.35 15.66
N VAL A 65 -9.80 -6.72 16.35
CA VAL A 65 -11.16 -6.54 15.83
C VAL A 65 -11.46 -5.04 15.77
N LEU A 66 -11.93 -4.57 14.61
CA LEU A 66 -12.33 -3.18 14.44
C LEU A 66 -13.58 -2.90 15.30
N VAL A 67 -13.48 -1.91 16.17
CA VAL A 67 -14.57 -1.45 17.04
C VAL A 67 -14.81 0.04 16.82
N GLU A 68 -16.03 0.51 17.09
CA GLU A 68 -16.30 1.94 17.10
C GLU A 68 -15.46 2.66 18.18
N ALA A 69 -15.23 3.96 18.01
CA ALA A 69 -14.44 4.76 18.94
C ALA A 69 -14.93 4.66 20.40
N LYS A 70 -16.25 4.57 20.62
CA LYS A 70 -16.84 4.38 21.96
C LYS A 70 -16.58 3.00 22.56
N GLY A 71 -16.27 2.02 21.71
CA GLY A 71 -15.96 0.64 22.08
C GLY A 71 -14.46 0.36 22.25
N MET A 72 -13.59 1.33 21.97
CA MET A 72 -12.16 1.21 22.25
C MET A 72 -11.94 1.12 23.76
N LYS A 73 -11.24 0.07 24.19
CA LYS A 73 -10.89 -0.16 25.59
C LYS A 73 -9.38 -0.08 25.73
N HIS A 74 -8.93 0.52 26.82
CA HIS A 74 -7.53 0.49 27.21
C HIS A 74 -7.13 -0.94 27.55
N ASP A 75 -6.01 -1.41 27.00
CA ASP A 75 -5.46 -2.72 27.33
C ASP A 75 -4.62 -2.59 28.59
N GLY A 76 -5.27 -2.71 29.76
CA GLY A 76 -4.61 -2.59 31.06
C GLY A 76 -3.56 -3.67 31.37
N THR A 77 -3.22 -4.54 30.40
CA THR A 77 -2.18 -5.57 30.54
C THR A 77 -0.79 -5.10 30.10
N VAL A 78 -0.69 -3.99 29.35
CA VAL A 78 0.57 -3.41 28.88
C VAL A 78 0.79 -2.00 29.45
N THR A 79 2.00 -1.47 29.33
CA THR A 79 2.26 -0.08 29.73
C THR A 79 1.64 0.90 28.73
N VAL A 80 1.38 2.12 29.18
CA VAL A 80 0.81 3.19 28.33
C VAL A 80 1.68 3.44 27.11
N GLU A 81 3.01 3.40 27.25
CA GLU A 81 3.94 3.58 26.13
C GLU A 81 3.77 2.49 25.06
N VAL A 82 3.60 1.24 25.48
CA VAL A 82 3.38 0.11 24.56
C VAL A 82 2.03 0.24 23.85
N GLU A 83 0.97 0.63 24.57
CA GLU A 83 -0.34 0.88 23.97
C GLU A 83 -0.28 2.02 22.94
N MET A 84 0.43 3.11 23.26
CA MET A 84 0.65 4.23 22.34
C MET A 84 1.41 3.81 21.09
N LEU A 85 2.45 2.97 21.22
CA LEU A 85 3.19 2.45 20.07
C LEU A 85 2.32 1.56 19.17
N HIS A 86 1.46 0.72 19.74
CA HIS A 86 0.51 -0.07 18.95
C HIS A 86 -0.51 0.81 18.24
N ALA A 87 -1.04 1.84 18.91
CA ALA A 87 -1.96 2.80 18.32
C ALA A 87 -1.30 3.53 17.14
N LEU A 88 -0.05 3.98 17.31
CA LEU A 88 0.72 4.62 16.26
C LEU A 88 0.91 3.67 15.07
N ALA A 89 1.36 2.43 15.29
CA ALA A 89 1.53 1.45 14.22
C ALA A 89 0.23 1.18 13.43
N HIS A 90 -0.93 1.22 14.08
CA HIS A 90 -2.22 1.11 13.39
C HIS A 90 -2.58 2.36 12.57
N ILE A 91 -2.24 3.55 13.06
CA ILE A 91 -2.39 4.80 12.31
C ILE A 91 -1.51 4.76 11.05
N GLU A 92 -0.23 4.38 11.19
CA GLU A 92 0.70 4.32 10.06
C GLU A 92 0.29 3.26 9.03
N LEU A 93 -0.16 2.08 9.47
CA LEU A 93 -0.72 1.08 8.56
C LEU A 93 -1.96 1.61 7.81
N GLY A 94 -2.81 2.39 8.49
CA GLY A 94 -3.96 3.05 7.87
C GLY A 94 -3.56 4.10 6.84
N ALA A 95 -2.54 4.92 7.16
CA ALA A 95 -1.98 5.91 6.24
C ALA A 95 -1.37 5.25 5.01
N MET A 96 -0.56 4.20 5.20
CA MET A 96 0.04 3.42 4.12
C MET A 96 -1.04 2.83 3.19
N ASP A 97 -2.10 2.25 3.74
CA ASP A 97 -3.24 1.74 2.96
C ASP A 97 -3.91 2.86 2.14
N ASN A 98 -4.08 4.07 2.71
CA ASN A 98 -4.67 5.21 2.02
C ASN A 98 -3.79 5.71 0.84
N TYR A 99 -2.48 5.79 1.05
CA TYR A 99 -1.54 6.22 0.00
C TYR A 99 -1.46 5.21 -1.14
N TRP A 100 -1.44 3.91 -0.83
CA TRP A 100 -1.54 2.87 -1.85
C TRP A 100 -2.88 2.93 -2.60
N ASP A 101 -4.00 3.10 -1.91
CA ASP A 101 -5.32 3.22 -2.54
C ASP A 101 -5.37 4.41 -3.49
N THR A 102 -4.76 5.54 -3.11
CA THR A 102 -4.60 6.72 -3.98
C THR A 102 -3.78 6.40 -5.23
N ILE A 103 -2.61 5.78 -5.08
CA ILE A 103 -1.74 5.39 -6.22
C ILE A 103 -2.48 4.46 -7.19
N VAL A 104 -3.26 3.52 -6.66
CA VAL A 104 -3.96 2.50 -7.46
C VAL A 104 -5.19 3.11 -8.16
N ARG A 105 -6.04 3.84 -7.44
CA ARG A 105 -7.31 4.37 -7.99
C ARG A 105 -7.12 5.54 -8.94
N PHE A 106 -6.13 6.41 -8.71
CA PHE A 106 -5.85 7.53 -9.60
C PHE A 106 -4.93 7.09 -10.73
N ASP A 107 -5.47 6.31 -11.66
CA ASP A 107 -4.70 5.72 -12.75
C ASP A 107 -4.36 6.70 -13.88
N THR A 108 -3.29 6.38 -14.62
CA THR A 108 -2.74 7.25 -15.65
C THR A 108 -3.61 7.39 -16.90
N LYS A 109 -4.52 6.45 -17.17
CA LYS A 109 -5.37 6.51 -18.36
C LYS A 109 -6.59 7.38 -18.11
N GLN A 110 -7.24 7.22 -16.97
CA GLN A 110 -8.41 8.02 -16.62
C GLN A 110 -8.02 9.45 -16.28
N TYR A 111 -6.99 9.64 -15.45
CA TYR A 111 -6.66 10.96 -14.90
C TYR A 111 -5.46 11.64 -15.57
N GLN A 112 -4.67 10.93 -16.38
CA GLN A 112 -3.52 11.47 -17.12
C GLN A 112 -2.54 12.25 -16.23
N LEU A 113 -2.36 11.78 -14.99
CA LEU A 113 -1.52 12.45 -14.00
C LEU A 113 -0.03 12.33 -14.37
N PRO A 114 0.78 13.35 -14.05
CA PRO A 114 2.20 13.32 -14.29
C PRO A 114 2.88 12.28 -13.40
N LYS A 115 4.03 11.74 -13.84
CA LYS A 115 4.82 10.79 -13.03
C LYS A 115 5.16 11.34 -11.63
N SER A 116 5.38 12.64 -11.51
CA SER A 116 5.70 13.31 -10.24
C SER A 116 4.61 13.12 -9.17
N PHE A 117 3.34 13.04 -9.56
CA PHE A 117 2.26 12.71 -8.64
C PHE A 117 2.54 11.37 -7.94
N TYR A 118 2.87 10.34 -8.72
CA TYR A 118 3.19 9.02 -8.18
C TYR A 118 4.51 9.01 -7.43
N ASP A 119 5.50 9.81 -7.85
CA ASP A 119 6.77 9.94 -7.12
C ASP A 119 6.55 10.46 -5.70
N ASP A 120 5.68 11.46 -5.54
CA ASP A 120 5.36 12.04 -4.23
C ASP A 120 4.67 11.00 -3.33
N PHE A 121 3.63 10.33 -3.82
CA PHE A 121 2.92 9.30 -3.04
C PHE A 121 3.79 8.08 -2.74
N VAL A 122 4.66 7.66 -3.67
CA VAL A 122 5.63 6.59 -3.41
C VAL A 122 6.64 7.00 -2.34
N SER A 123 7.01 8.28 -2.27
CA SER A 123 7.87 8.75 -1.17
C SER A 123 7.18 8.65 0.17
N VAL A 124 5.93 9.13 0.27
CA VAL A 124 5.19 9.17 1.53
C VAL A 124 4.84 7.76 2.01
N VAL A 125 4.33 6.89 1.14
CA VAL A 125 4.00 5.50 1.53
C VAL A 125 5.23 4.71 1.97
N ASP A 126 6.42 5.06 1.45
CA ASP A 126 7.68 4.46 1.85
C ASP A 126 8.15 4.94 3.23
N ASP A 127 7.81 6.17 3.62
CA ASP A 127 8.07 6.73 4.95
C ASP A 127 7.14 6.09 5.99
N GLU A 128 5.84 5.95 5.71
CA GLU A 128 4.93 5.25 6.64
C GLU A 128 5.25 3.77 6.81
N ALA A 129 5.87 3.15 5.81
CA ALA A 129 6.37 1.78 5.95
C ALA A 129 7.68 1.67 6.75
N LYS A 130 8.38 2.79 7.03
CA LYS A 130 9.55 2.81 7.94
C LYS A 130 9.14 3.05 9.38
N HIS A 131 8.12 3.90 9.59
CA HIS A 131 7.56 4.22 10.90
C HIS A 131 6.99 2.95 11.55
#